data_AF-A0A061FWJ8-F1
#
_entry.id   AF-A0A061FWJ8-F1
#
_cell.length_a   1.000
_cell.length_b   1.000
_cell.length_c   1.000
_cell.angle_alpha   90.00
_cell.angle_beta   90.00
_cell.angle_gamma   90.00
#
_symmetry.space_group_name_H-M   'P 1'
#
loop_
_entity.id
_entity.type
_entity.pdbx_description
1 polymer ?
#
loop_
_entity_poly.entity_id
_entity_poly.type
_entity_poly.pdbx_seq_one_letter_code
_entity_poly.pdbx_strand_id
1 'polypeptide(L)'
;MSVEVTWRAPWMPHHPVLYKCGNEPWVPLMGPWGAISYAPIMVRRQFGSEQFVPMTHRLNTLEFAYGEPGFLKRIEEIAQAWKKTSRVDQGRYTDEVTTRYQIWHDQRVKDMVYPKEDALRGPVDPEPRDALLESELARKKSEVENASWKQRYEDLQKECEKMKREVSEQRKKVRKMEGKYESLNDKFSATTSELQREIQVRENRGNELQTHNDGLRRQVRFQQESIELLRQEYEELEGVMTTYQQEYERLKQQSTRIQEWGESYRQAYTEKYNQMDYLVWQMREVAYKARSMA
;
A
#
# COMPACT_ATOMS: atom_id res chain seq x y z
N MET A 1 64.99 32.34 -54.25
CA MET A 1 63.61 32.87 -54.24
C MET A 1 63.02 32.47 -52.90
N SER A 2 62.83 33.42 -51.99
CA SER A 2 62.22 33.15 -50.69
C SER A 2 60.75 32.79 -50.90
N VAL A 3 60.34 31.58 -50.51
CA VAL A 3 58.93 31.20 -50.51
C VAL A 3 58.20 32.12 -49.53
N GLU A 4 57.22 32.87 -50.02
CA GLU A 4 56.39 33.72 -49.18
C GLU A 4 55.43 32.82 -48.37
N VAL A 5 55.86 32.43 -47.18
CA VAL A 5 55.06 31.61 -46.27
C VAL A 5 53.90 32.45 -45.74
N THR A 6 52.69 32.16 -46.23
CA THR A 6 51.46 32.73 -45.67
C THR A 6 51.08 31.96 -44.42
N TRP A 7 51.12 32.61 -43.25
CA TRP A 7 50.86 31.97 -41.95
C TRP A 7 49.38 31.79 -41.62
N ARG A 8 48.48 32.09 -42.56
CA ARG A 8 47.01 32.07 -42.38
C ARG A 8 46.43 30.70 -42.59
N ALA A 9 45.38 30.36 -41.85
CA ALA A 9 44.53 29.20 -42.09
C ALA A 9 43.34 29.60 -42.99
N PRO A 10 43.38 29.40 -44.32
CA PRO A 10 42.36 29.91 -45.24
C PRO A 10 40.97 29.29 -45.05
N TRP A 11 40.88 28.15 -44.36
CA TRP A 11 39.63 27.48 -44.02
C TRP A 11 39.01 27.93 -42.70
N MET A 12 39.69 28.79 -41.93
CA MET A 12 39.24 29.16 -40.59
C MET A 12 38.29 30.37 -40.62
N PRO A 13 37.05 30.26 -40.12
CA PRO A 13 36.10 31.35 -40.16
C PRO A 13 36.48 32.51 -39.22
N HIS A 14 36.13 33.73 -39.63
CA HIS A 14 36.31 34.95 -38.84
C HIS A 14 35.34 34.98 -37.65
N HIS A 15 35.81 34.48 -36.51
CA HIS A 15 35.06 34.45 -35.27
C HIS A 15 35.88 35.00 -34.09
N PRO A 16 35.23 35.65 -33.11
CA PRO A 16 35.92 36.11 -31.90
C PRO A 16 36.72 34.99 -31.25
N VAL A 17 38.02 35.21 -31.09
CA VAL A 17 38.94 34.19 -30.57
C VAL A 17 38.89 34.23 -29.04
N LEU A 18 38.70 33.06 -28.44
CA LEU A 18 38.84 32.89 -27.00
C LEU A 18 40.30 33.15 -26.62
N TYR A 19 40.54 34.09 -25.70
CA TYR A 19 41.91 34.46 -25.31
C TYR A 19 42.16 34.43 -23.79
N LYS A 20 41.08 34.43 -22.99
CA LYS A 20 41.13 34.53 -21.54
C LYS A 20 40.09 33.64 -20.89
N CYS A 21 40.45 33.02 -19.78
CA CYS A 21 39.56 32.20 -18.96
C CYS A 21 39.61 32.68 -17.49
N GLY A 22 38.47 33.09 -16.94
CA GLY A 22 38.40 33.65 -15.59
C GLY A 22 39.24 34.93 -15.45
N ASN A 23 40.22 34.91 -14.53
CA ASN A 23 41.16 36.01 -14.31
C ASN A 23 42.51 35.79 -15.02
N GLU A 24 42.73 34.62 -15.62
CA GLU A 24 44.01 34.25 -16.20
C GLU A 24 44.12 34.67 -17.67
N PRO A 25 45.24 35.25 -18.12
CA PRO A 25 45.43 35.76 -19.50
C PRO A 25 45.65 34.65 -20.55
N TRP A 26 45.29 33.42 -20.21
CA TRP A 26 45.45 32.21 -21.01
C TRP A 26 44.25 31.28 -20.80
N VAL A 27 44.15 30.23 -21.61
CA VAL A 27 43.07 29.25 -21.62
C VAL A 27 43.61 27.88 -21.20
N PRO A 28 42.99 27.20 -20.23
CA PRO A 28 43.30 25.80 -19.92
C PRO A 28 42.93 24.90 -21.10
N LEU A 29 43.88 24.16 -21.66
CA LEU A 29 43.61 23.08 -22.61
C LEU A 29 43.67 21.74 -21.90
N MET A 30 42.56 21.01 -21.91
CA MET A 30 42.49 19.66 -21.37
C MET A 30 42.76 18.65 -22.49
N GLY A 31 43.89 17.96 -22.40
CA GLY A 31 44.25 16.87 -23.29
C GLY A 31 43.90 15.50 -22.70
N PRO A 32 44.25 14.41 -23.41
CA PRO A 32 44.05 13.03 -22.92
C PRO A 32 44.87 12.68 -21.67
N TRP A 33 46.00 13.37 -21.45
CA TRP A 33 46.97 13.05 -20.40
C TRP A 33 46.99 14.04 -19.24
N GLY A 34 46.27 15.15 -19.34
CA GLY A 34 46.35 16.23 -18.36
C GLY A 34 45.85 17.56 -18.93
N ALA A 35 46.23 18.66 -18.29
CA ALA A 35 45.91 19.99 -18.77
C ALA A 35 47.12 20.92 -18.76
N ILE A 36 47.16 21.82 -19.74
CA ILE A 36 48.20 22.85 -19.89
C ILE A 36 47.58 24.23 -20.08
N SER A 37 48.29 25.28 -19.69
CA SER A 37 47.95 26.66 -20.02
C SER A 37 48.42 27.01 -21.44
N TYR A 38 47.50 27.48 -22.27
CA TYR A 38 47.77 27.95 -23.62
C TYR A 38 47.31 29.38 -23.80
N ALA A 39 48.09 30.22 -24.48
CA ALA A 39 47.71 31.59 -24.80
C ALA A 39 47.41 31.70 -26.31
N PRO A 40 46.13 31.64 -26.73
CA PRO A 40 45.74 31.75 -28.13
C PRO A 40 46.23 33.03 -28.82
N ILE A 41 46.49 34.08 -28.04
CA ILE A 41 47.03 35.36 -28.52
C ILE A 41 48.45 35.25 -29.11
N MET A 42 49.16 34.14 -28.89
CA MET A 42 50.48 33.89 -29.48
C MET A 42 50.42 33.60 -30.98
N VAL A 43 49.27 33.19 -31.52
CA VAL A 43 49.15 32.72 -32.91
C VAL A 43 48.11 33.51 -33.71
N ARG A 44 47.97 34.82 -33.44
CA ARG A 44 46.95 35.68 -34.10
C ARG A 44 47.07 35.71 -35.62
N ARG A 45 48.29 35.58 -36.15
CA ARG A 45 48.54 35.54 -37.61
C ARG A 45 47.86 34.35 -38.29
N GLN A 46 47.69 33.23 -37.58
CA GLN A 46 46.96 32.06 -38.12
C GLN A 46 45.48 32.35 -38.36
N PHE A 47 44.92 33.25 -37.57
CA PHE A 47 43.56 33.78 -37.72
C PHE A 47 43.51 35.00 -38.66
N GLY A 48 44.61 35.35 -39.32
CA GLY A 48 44.71 36.50 -40.23
C GLY A 48 44.61 37.86 -39.55
N SER A 49 45.03 37.97 -38.29
CA SER A 49 45.02 39.22 -37.52
C SER A 49 46.44 39.70 -37.21
N GLU A 50 46.60 41.02 -37.06
CA GLU A 50 47.88 41.65 -36.71
C GLU A 50 48.49 41.06 -35.42
N GLN A 51 49.79 40.72 -35.45
CA GLN A 51 50.48 40.20 -34.26
C GLN A 51 51.11 41.32 -33.42
N PHE A 52 50.82 41.29 -32.12
CA PHE A 52 51.48 42.10 -31.11
C PHE A 52 52.20 41.23 -30.09
N VAL A 53 53.00 41.86 -29.21
CA VAL A 53 53.75 41.18 -28.15
C VAL A 53 52.77 40.42 -27.24
N PRO A 54 52.78 39.07 -27.27
CA PRO A 54 51.78 38.29 -26.54
C PRO A 54 52.01 38.39 -25.04
N MET A 55 50.90 38.41 -24.30
CA MET A 55 50.93 38.41 -22.84
C MET A 55 51.14 36.98 -22.35
N THR A 56 52.39 36.58 -22.15
CA THR A 56 52.76 35.21 -21.74
C THR A 56 53.07 35.08 -20.24
N HIS A 57 52.75 36.08 -19.43
CA HIS A 57 52.98 35.99 -17.99
C HIS A 57 52.09 34.90 -17.39
N ARG A 58 52.63 34.14 -16.42
CA ARG A 58 51.92 33.04 -15.74
C ARG A 58 51.49 31.88 -16.65
N LEU A 59 52.01 31.76 -17.87
CA LEU A 59 51.71 30.62 -18.76
C LEU A 59 52.29 29.29 -18.25
N ASN A 60 53.19 29.33 -17.27
CA ASN A 60 53.75 28.14 -16.61
C ASN A 60 52.98 27.75 -15.33
N THR A 61 51.83 28.38 -15.06
CA THR A 61 51.12 28.16 -13.78
C THR A 61 50.17 26.97 -13.81
N LEU A 62 49.76 26.49 -14.99
CA LEU A 62 48.88 25.34 -15.13
C LEU A 62 49.53 24.28 -16.01
N GLU A 63 50.10 23.27 -15.35
CA GLU A 63 50.52 22.02 -15.95
C GLU A 63 50.29 20.91 -14.93
N PHE A 64 49.54 19.87 -15.30
CA PHE A 64 49.39 18.65 -14.50
C PHE A 64 48.95 17.47 -15.35
N ALA A 65 49.33 16.27 -14.91
CA ALA A 65 48.85 15.01 -15.47
C ALA A 65 47.64 14.46 -14.69
N TYR A 66 46.76 13.72 -15.37
CA TYR A 66 45.69 13.00 -14.67
C TYR A 66 46.27 11.93 -13.74
N GLY A 67 45.74 11.84 -12.52
CA GLY A 67 46.22 10.92 -11.48
C GLY A 67 47.15 11.56 -10.44
N GLU A 68 47.64 12.79 -10.64
CA GLU A 68 48.37 13.52 -9.60
C GLU A 68 47.46 13.89 -8.42
N PRO A 69 47.94 13.87 -7.16
CA PRO A 69 47.14 14.27 -6.01
C PRO A 69 46.51 15.65 -6.18
N GLY A 70 45.18 15.72 -6.09
CA GLY A 70 44.42 16.98 -6.24
C GLY A 70 43.99 17.33 -7.67
N PHE A 71 44.18 16.44 -8.66
CA PHE A 71 43.78 16.71 -10.05
C PHE A 71 42.28 17.01 -10.23
N LEU A 72 41.39 16.34 -9.47
CA LEU A 72 39.93 16.60 -9.54
C LEU A 72 39.58 18.04 -9.14
N LYS A 73 40.26 18.58 -8.12
CA LYS A 73 40.10 19.98 -7.70
C LYS A 73 40.54 20.95 -8.79
N ARG A 74 41.67 20.65 -9.46
CA ARG A 74 42.15 21.45 -10.60
C ARG A 74 41.17 21.40 -11.79
N ILE A 75 40.57 20.24 -12.07
CA ILE A 75 39.53 20.10 -13.12
C ILE A 75 38.29 20.94 -12.76
N GLU A 76 37.86 20.92 -11.50
CA GLU A 76 36.73 21.74 -11.04
C GLU A 76 37.03 23.24 -11.18
N GLU A 77 38.22 23.69 -10.79
CA GLU A 77 38.68 25.08 -10.96
C GLU A 77 38.69 25.48 -12.45
N ILE A 78 39.17 24.60 -13.33
CA ILE A 78 39.11 24.80 -14.79
C ILE A 78 37.65 24.93 -15.24
N ALA A 79 36.77 24.00 -14.85
CA ALA A 79 35.36 24.04 -15.25
C ALA A 79 34.66 25.33 -14.79
N GLN A 80 35.00 25.86 -13.61
CA GLN A 80 34.49 27.15 -13.13
C GLN A 80 35.08 28.33 -13.92
N ALA A 81 36.37 28.31 -14.23
CA ALA A 81 37.00 29.35 -15.06
C ALA A 81 36.35 29.41 -16.45
N TRP A 82 36.02 28.26 -17.05
CA TRP A 82 35.38 28.16 -18.36
C TRP A 82 33.95 28.73 -18.40
N LYS A 83 33.32 28.99 -17.26
CA LYS A 83 32.05 29.75 -17.21
C LYS A 83 32.26 31.25 -17.44
N LYS A 84 33.49 31.75 -17.31
CA LYS A 84 33.87 33.16 -17.43
C LYS A 84 34.91 33.34 -18.54
N THR A 85 34.52 33.12 -19.78
CA THR A 85 35.40 33.30 -20.94
C THR A 85 35.36 34.72 -21.48
N SER A 86 36.51 35.27 -21.89
CA SER A 86 36.56 36.49 -22.70
C SER A 86 37.04 36.18 -24.11
N ARG A 87 36.30 36.71 -25.10
CA ARG A 87 36.64 36.62 -26.51
C ARG A 87 37.04 37.99 -27.01
N VAL A 88 38.04 38.03 -27.90
CA VAL A 88 38.51 39.26 -28.53
C VAL A 88 38.16 39.17 -30.01
N ASP A 89 37.69 40.28 -30.56
CA ASP A 89 37.48 40.37 -32.00
C ASP A 89 38.83 40.27 -32.72
N GLN A 90 38.82 39.65 -33.89
CA GLN A 90 40.02 39.43 -34.70
C GLN A 90 40.60 40.78 -35.22
N GLY A 91 39.77 41.83 -35.30
CA GLY A 91 40.21 43.17 -35.70
C GLY A 91 40.45 43.27 -37.21
N ARG A 92 41.39 44.12 -37.63
CA ARG A 92 41.73 44.23 -39.06
C ARG A 92 42.39 42.95 -39.56
N TYR A 93 41.91 42.48 -40.71
CA TYR A 93 42.50 41.34 -41.41
C TYR A 93 43.82 41.77 -42.07
N THR A 94 44.94 41.31 -41.53
CA THR A 94 46.29 41.67 -42.00
C THR A 94 47.30 40.60 -41.57
N ASP A 95 48.32 40.38 -42.40
CA ASP A 95 49.47 39.51 -42.07
C ASP A 95 50.62 40.28 -41.39
N GLU A 96 50.40 41.58 -41.14
CA GLU A 96 51.36 42.50 -40.54
C GLU A 96 51.63 42.17 -39.07
N VAL A 97 52.78 42.66 -38.60
CA VAL A 97 53.19 42.59 -37.20
C VAL A 97 53.51 43.99 -36.71
N THR A 98 53.19 44.26 -35.44
CA THR A 98 53.56 45.55 -34.83
C THR A 98 55.08 45.69 -34.76
N THR A 99 55.60 46.91 -34.90
CA THR A 99 57.05 47.18 -34.74
C THR A 99 57.60 46.69 -33.40
N ARG A 100 56.79 46.79 -32.33
CA ARG A 100 57.14 46.26 -31.00
C ARG A 100 57.24 44.74 -30.98
N TYR A 101 56.37 44.04 -31.71
CA TYR A 101 56.45 42.58 -31.84
C TYR A 101 57.72 42.16 -32.57
N GLN A 102 58.11 42.85 -33.64
CA GLN A 102 59.34 42.55 -34.37
C GLN A 102 60.57 42.69 -33.46
N ILE A 103 60.66 43.81 -32.72
CA ILE A 103 61.75 44.04 -31.75
C ILE A 103 61.77 42.94 -30.67
N TRP A 104 60.61 42.61 -30.11
CA TRP A 104 60.48 41.56 -29.08
C TRP A 104 60.87 40.18 -29.61
N HIS A 105 60.47 39.85 -30.84
CA HIS A 105 60.81 38.60 -31.51
C HIS A 105 62.32 38.50 -31.73
N ASP A 106 62.94 39.53 -32.32
CA ASP A 106 64.36 39.54 -32.66
C ASP A 106 65.27 39.48 -31.41
N GLN A 107 64.79 39.99 -30.27
CA GLN A 107 65.47 39.84 -28.98
C GLN A 107 65.44 38.39 -28.47
N ARG A 108 64.31 37.67 -28.60
CA ARG A 108 64.20 36.26 -28.16
C ARG A 108 64.92 35.27 -29.06
N VAL A 109 64.98 35.55 -30.37
CA VAL A 109 65.67 34.69 -31.35
C VAL A 109 67.16 34.54 -31.02
N LYS A 110 67.78 35.50 -30.32
CA LYS A 110 69.17 35.40 -29.85
C LYS A 110 69.40 34.35 -28.76
N ASP A 111 68.38 34.05 -27.95
CA ASP A 111 68.45 33.07 -26.85
C ASP A 111 67.94 31.68 -27.29
N MET A 112 67.36 31.57 -28.48
CA MET A 112 66.80 30.34 -29.02
C MET A 112 67.89 29.61 -29.81
N VAL A 113 68.50 28.59 -29.20
CA VAL A 113 69.35 27.64 -29.93
C VAL A 113 68.46 26.88 -30.91
N TYR A 114 68.43 27.29 -32.17
CA TYR A 114 67.84 26.47 -33.22
C TYR A 114 68.62 25.15 -33.24
N PRO A 115 67.92 24.00 -33.29
CA PRO A 115 68.56 22.77 -33.73
C PRO A 115 69.28 23.07 -35.05
N LYS A 116 70.57 22.74 -35.16
CA LYS A 116 71.31 22.88 -36.43
C LYS A 116 70.45 22.34 -37.57
N GLU A 117 70.42 22.99 -38.73
CA GLU A 117 69.62 22.58 -39.90
C GLU A 117 69.81 21.09 -40.27
N ASP A 118 70.97 20.53 -39.94
CA ASP A 118 71.26 19.10 -40.13
C ASP A 118 70.41 18.16 -39.26
N ALA A 119 69.86 18.63 -38.14
CA ALA A 119 68.98 17.89 -37.24
C ALA A 119 67.50 17.94 -37.65
N LEU A 120 67.11 18.81 -38.59
CA LEU A 120 65.75 18.84 -39.16
C LEU A 120 65.58 17.84 -40.30
N ARG A 121 66.68 17.24 -40.78
CA ARG A 121 66.63 15.96 -41.48
C ARG A 121 66.61 14.85 -40.43
N GLY A 122 65.46 14.66 -39.77
CA GLY A 122 65.08 13.31 -39.36
C GLY A 122 65.11 12.40 -40.60
N PRO A 123 65.21 11.06 -40.47
CA PRO A 123 65.07 10.18 -41.61
C PRO A 123 63.75 10.55 -42.31
N VAL A 124 63.84 11.22 -43.46
CA VAL A 124 62.71 11.34 -44.35
C VAL A 124 62.57 9.93 -44.87
N ASP A 125 61.67 9.18 -44.23
CA ASP A 125 61.24 7.89 -44.73
C ASP A 125 60.80 8.12 -46.18
N PRO A 126 61.45 7.50 -47.16
CA PRO A 126 61.25 7.83 -48.56
C PRO A 126 59.95 7.21 -49.08
N GLU A 127 58.78 7.44 -48.47
CA GLU A 127 57.50 7.13 -49.13
C GLU A 127 56.25 7.78 -48.50
N PRO A 128 55.86 8.99 -48.95
CA PRO A 128 54.55 9.58 -48.66
C PRO A 128 53.37 8.72 -49.18
N ARG A 129 53.64 7.72 -50.03
CA ARG A 129 52.63 6.83 -50.61
C ARG A 129 52.11 5.82 -49.59
N ASP A 130 52.95 5.31 -48.70
CA ASP A 130 52.56 4.27 -47.74
C ASP A 130 51.61 4.81 -46.67
N ALA A 131 51.89 5.99 -46.11
CA ALA A 131 51.00 6.64 -45.15
C ALA A 131 49.63 7.01 -45.76
N LEU A 132 49.59 7.41 -47.05
CA LEU A 132 48.35 7.70 -47.76
C LEU A 132 47.53 6.41 -47.99
N LEU A 133 48.21 5.32 -48.37
CA LEU A 133 47.58 4.02 -48.61
C LEU A 133 47.02 3.42 -47.31
N GLU A 134 47.75 3.52 -46.20
CA GLU A 134 47.26 3.12 -44.87
C GLU A 134 46.04 3.94 -44.45
N SER A 135 46.05 5.25 -44.69
CA SER A 135 44.90 6.12 -44.39
C SER A 135 43.69 5.79 -45.25
N GLU A 136 43.86 5.43 -46.53
CA GLU A 136 42.77 4.99 -47.39
C GLU A 136 42.19 3.64 -46.96
N LEU A 137 43.04 2.69 -46.56
CA LEU A 137 42.61 1.40 -46.01
C LEU A 137 41.87 1.57 -44.68
N ALA A 138 42.33 2.46 -43.80
CA ALA A 138 41.66 2.79 -42.55
C ALA A 138 40.28 3.43 -42.79
N ARG A 139 40.20 4.37 -43.75
CA ARG A 139 38.92 4.96 -44.17
C ARG A 139 37.97 3.89 -44.70
N LYS A 140 38.42 3.02 -45.59
CA LYS A 140 37.60 1.93 -46.15
C LYS A 140 37.09 0.98 -45.08
N LYS A 141 37.94 0.60 -44.11
CA LYS A 141 37.51 -0.19 -42.94
C LYS A 141 36.43 0.53 -42.12
N SER A 142 36.62 1.83 -41.84
CA SER A 142 35.65 2.62 -41.09
C SER A 142 34.32 2.80 -41.83
N GLU A 143 34.33 2.89 -43.17
CA GLU A 143 33.11 2.98 -43.98
C GLU A 143 32.28 1.70 -43.89
N VAL A 144 32.95 0.54 -43.97
CA VAL A 144 32.30 -0.77 -43.82
C VAL A 144 31.74 -0.93 -42.40
N GLU A 145 32.51 -0.54 -41.39
CA GLU A 145 32.06 -0.61 -40.00
C GLU A 145 30.86 0.31 -39.73
N ASN A 146 30.88 1.55 -40.23
CA ASN A 146 29.76 2.47 -40.11
C ASN A 146 28.50 1.96 -40.81
N ALA A 147 28.63 1.33 -41.99
CA ALA A 147 27.50 0.71 -42.66
C ALA A 147 26.90 -0.44 -41.82
N SER A 148 27.76 -1.26 -41.20
CA SER A 148 27.34 -2.31 -40.26
C SER A 148 26.63 -1.76 -39.02
N TRP A 149 27.15 -0.67 -38.44
CA TRP A 149 26.53 -0.01 -37.28
C TRP A 149 25.18 0.60 -37.63
N LYS A 150 25.06 1.22 -38.81
CA LYS A 150 23.80 1.78 -39.30
C LYS A 150 22.73 0.70 -39.46
N GLN A 151 23.09 -0.45 -40.07
CA GLN A 151 22.17 -1.57 -40.21
C GLN A 151 21.69 -2.10 -38.85
N ARG A 152 22.62 -2.30 -37.90
CA ARG A 152 22.29 -2.73 -36.54
C ARG A 152 21.37 -1.76 -35.82
N TYR A 153 21.57 -0.45 -35.99
CA TYR A 153 20.71 0.57 -35.43
C TYR A 153 19.28 0.49 -36.00
N GLU A 154 19.13 0.32 -37.31
CA GLU A 154 17.81 0.18 -37.96
C GLU A 154 17.07 -1.09 -37.51
N ASP A 155 17.77 -2.21 -37.38
CA ASP A 155 17.18 -3.46 -36.93
C ASP A 155 16.74 -3.39 -35.46
N LEU A 156 17.57 -2.79 -34.61
CA LEU A 156 17.23 -2.54 -33.21
C LEU A 156 16.03 -1.58 -33.07
N GLN A 157 15.92 -0.59 -33.95
CA GLN A 157 14.79 0.33 -33.99
C GLN A 157 13.48 -0.41 -34.33
N LYS A 158 13.50 -1.31 -35.33
CA LYS A 158 12.34 -2.14 -35.68
C LYS A 158 11.92 -3.05 -34.51
N GLU A 159 12.89 -3.61 -33.79
CA GLU A 159 12.63 -4.44 -32.61
C GLU A 159 11.99 -3.63 -31.47
N CYS A 160 12.50 -2.43 -31.21
CA CYS A 160 11.89 -1.51 -30.24
C CYS A 160 10.44 -1.16 -30.59
N GLU A 161 10.14 -0.92 -31.87
CA GLU A 161 8.77 -0.66 -32.33
C GLU A 161 7.86 -1.87 -32.17
N LYS A 162 8.37 -3.08 -32.45
CA LYS A 162 7.65 -4.33 -32.22
C LYS A 162 7.32 -4.52 -30.74
N MET A 163 8.31 -4.36 -29.87
CA MET A 163 8.14 -4.52 -28.43
C MET A 163 7.17 -3.47 -27.85
N LYS A 164 7.22 -2.23 -28.36
CA LYS A 164 6.27 -1.17 -28.00
C LYS A 164 4.83 -1.54 -28.35
N ARG A 165 4.60 -2.16 -29.52
CA ARG A 165 3.28 -2.69 -29.91
C ARG A 165 2.81 -3.79 -28.99
N GLU A 166 3.67 -4.76 -28.67
CA GLU A 166 3.33 -5.88 -27.77
C GLU A 166 2.99 -5.38 -26.35
N VAL A 167 3.79 -4.47 -25.80
CA VAL A 167 3.52 -3.83 -24.50
C VAL A 167 2.19 -3.07 -24.52
N SER A 168 1.88 -2.37 -25.62
CA SER A 168 0.60 -1.65 -25.74
C SER A 168 -0.60 -2.60 -25.70
N GLU A 169 -0.46 -3.78 -26.31
CA GLU A 169 -1.51 -4.79 -26.35
C GLU A 169 -1.67 -5.51 -25.01
N GLN A 170 -0.56 -5.84 -24.33
CA GLN A 170 -0.60 -6.35 -22.97
C GLN A 170 -1.25 -5.36 -22.01
N ARG A 171 -0.93 -4.06 -22.11
CA ARG A 171 -1.55 -3.00 -21.29
C ARG A 171 -3.06 -2.92 -21.50
N LYS A 172 -3.58 -3.15 -22.71
CA LYS A 172 -5.03 -3.21 -22.94
C LYS A 172 -5.67 -4.43 -22.27
N LYS A 173 -5.00 -5.59 -22.34
CA LYS A 173 -5.48 -6.82 -21.68
C LYS A 173 -5.53 -6.65 -20.16
N VAL A 174 -4.49 -6.05 -19.57
CA VAL A 174 -4.43 -5.74 -18.13
C VAL A 174 -5.59 -4.82 -17.74
N ARG A 175 -5.80 -3.70 -18.45
CA ARG A 175 -6.93 -2.80 -18.17
C ARG A 175 -8.29 -3.49 -18.24
N LYS A 176 -8.48 -4.39 -19.21
CA LYS A 176 -9.72 -5.16 -19.34
C LYS A 176 -9.91 -6.14 -18.16
N MET A 177 -8.82 -6.72 -17.64
CA MET A 177 -8.87 -7.58 -16.46
C MET A 177 -9.11 -6.79 -15.18
N GLU A 178 -8.47 -5.63 -15.02
CA GLU A 178 -8.68 -4.71 -13.89
C GLU A 178 -10.15 -4.29 -13.80
N GLY A 179 -10.76 -3.83 -14.90
CA GLY A 179 -12.18 -3.46 -14.89
C GLY A 179 -13.13 -4.63 -14.59
N LYS A 180 -12.77 -5.87 -14.98
CA LYS A 180 -13.52 -7.07 -14.57
C LYS A 180 -13.38 -7.36 -13.08
N TYR A 181 -12.17 -7.19 -12.54
CA TYR A 181 -11.88 -7.40 -11.13
C TYR A 181 -12.63 -6.38 -10.26
N GLU A 182 -12.59 -5.10 -10.64
CA GLU A 182 -13.36 -4.02 -9.98
C GLU A 182 -14.86 -4.32 -9.99
N SER A 183 -15.43 -4.66 -11.15
CA SER A 183 -16.85 -5.00 -11.24
C SER A 183 -17.22 -6.23 -10.40
N LEU A 184 -16.35 -7.22 -10.31
CA LEU A 184 -16.57 -8.40 -9.48
C LEU A 184 -16.45 -8.06 -7.98
N ASN A 185 -15.49 -7.23 -7.63
CA ASN A 185 -15.27 -6.75 -6.26
C ASN A 185 -16.45 -5.91 -5.77
N ASP A 186 -16.99 -5.03 -6.61
CA ASP A 186 -18.18 -4.23 -6.30
C ASP A 186 -19.38 -5.15 -6.03
N LYS A 187 -19.61 -6.15 -6.90
CA LYS A 187 -20.66 -7.15 -6.69
C LYS A 187 -20.46 -7.92 -5.38
N PHE A 188 -19.24 -8.36 -5.10
CA PHE A 188 -18.91 -9.07 -3.88
C PHE A 188 -19.12 -8.21 -2.63
N SER A 189 -18.78 -6.92 -2.69
CA SER A 189 -19.00 -5.97 -1.59
C SER A 189 -20.50 -5.72 -1.34
N ALA A 190 -21.30 -5.63 -2.42
CA ALA A 190 -22.73 -5.45 -2.34
C ALA A 190 -23.43 -6.67 -1.72
N THR A 191 -23.09 -7.88 -2.17
CA THR A 191 -23.65 -9.12 -1.61
C THR A 191 -23.20 -9.35 -0.17
N THR A 192 -21.95 -9.02 0.17
CA THR A 192 -21.47 -9.08 1.56
C THR A 192 -22.27 -8.15 2.47
N SER A 193 -22.51 -6.91 2.02
CA SER A 193 -23.30 -5.93 2.77
C SER A 193 -24.77 -6.35 2.92
N GLU A 194 -25.33 -7.03 1.92
CA GLU A 194 -26.70 -7.56 1.96
C GLU A 194 -26.82 -8.75 2.92
N LEU A 195 -25.89 -9.71 2.86
CA LEU A 195 -25.86 -10.83 3.80
C LEU A 195 -25.67 -10.38 5.25
N GLN A 196 -24.82 -9.38 5.48
CA GLN A 196 -24.68 -8.78 6.82
C GLN A 196 -25.99 -8.18 7.33
N ARG A 197 -26.74 -7.48 6.47
CA ARG A 197 -28.08 -6.97 6.81
C ARG A 197 -29.05 -8.09 7.14
N GLU A 198 -29.08 -9.17 6.36
CA GLU A 198 -29.94 -10.33 6.63
C GLU A 198 -29.60 -11.02 7.95
N ILE A 199 -28.30 -11.21 8.25
CA ILE A 199 -27.85 -11.77 9.51
C ILE A 199 -28.35 -10.91 10.68
N GLN A 200 -28.16 -9.59 10.60
CA GLN A 200 -28.62 -8.68 11.66
C GLN A 200 -30.13 -8.75 11.88
N VAL A 201 -30.92 -8.82 10.79
CA VAL A 201 -32.37 -8.98 10.89
C VAL A 201 -32.75 -10.31 11.54
N ARG A 202 -32.08 -11.41 11.18
CA ARG A 202 -32.32 -12.72 11.79
C ARG A 202 -31.94 -12.75 13.26
N GLU A 203 -30.85 -12.12 13.65
CA GLU A 203 -30.42 -12.00 15.05
C GLU A 203 -31.45 -11.21 15.87
N ASN A 204 -31.89 -10.06 15.37
CA ASN A 204 -32.93 -9.26 16.01
C ASN A 204 -34.22 -10.08 16.20
N ARG A 205 -34.63 -10.82 15.16
CA ARG A 205 -35.80 -11.69 15.23
C ARG A 205 -35.62 -12.84 16.24
N GLY A 206 -34.42 -13.40 16.33
CA GLY A 206 -34.05 -14.39 17.34
C GLY A 206 -34.22 -13.84 18.76
N ASN A 207 -33.73 -12.62 19.00
CA ASN A 207 -33.85 -11.94 20.30
C ASN A 207 -35.31 -11.65 20.68
N GLU A 208 -36.15 -11.23 19.72
CA GLU A 208 -37.59 -11.04 19.93
C GLU A 208 -38.27 -12.35 20.33
N LEU A 209 -38.02 -13.43 19.58
CA LEU A 209 -38.59 -14.75 19.86
C LEU A 209 -38.13 -15.30 21.21
N GLN A 210 -36.86 -15.07 21.57
CA GLN A 210 -36.33 -15.44 22.88
C GLN A 210 -37.06 -14.72 24.00
N THR A 211 -37.23 -13.39 23.88
CA THR A 211 -37.97 -12.57 24.85
C THR A 211 -39.41 -13.05 25.00
N HIS A 212 -40.07 -13.37 23.89
CA HIS A 212 -41.42 -13.92 23.88
C HIS A 212 -41.49 -15.29 24.58
N ASN A 213 -40.56 -16.20 24.28
CA ASN A 213 -40.47 -17.51 24.94
C ASN A 213 -40.25 -17.38 26.45
N ASP A 214 -39.40 -16.45 26.89
CA ASP A 214 -39.18 -16.19 28.31
C ASP A 214 -40.43 -15.60 28.98
N GLY A 215 -41.25 -14.85 28.24
CA GLY A 215 -42.60 -14.44 28.65
C GLY A 215 -43.55 -15.62 28.85
N LEU A 216 -43.67 -16.50 27.84
CA LEU A 216 -44.50 -17.69 27.92
C LEU A 216 -44.08 -18.62 29.06
N ARG A 217 -42.77 -18.84 29.25
CA ARG A 217 -42.24 -19.64 30.36
C ARG A 217 -42.64 -19.07 31.72
N ARG A 218 -42.62 -17.75 31.88
CA ARG A 218 -43.11 -17.08 33.10
C ARG A 218 -44.59 -17.33 33.32
N GLN A 219 -45.40 -17.22 32.26
CA GLN A 219 -46.84 -17.47 32.34
C GLN A 219 -47.15 -18.92 32.70
N VAL A 220 -46.45 -19.88 32.09
CA VAL A 220 -46.60 -21.31 32.41
C VAL A 220 -46.27 -21.58 33.87
N ARG A 221 -45.17 -21.02 34.40
CA ARG A 221 -44.83 -21.16 35.83
C ARG A 221 -45.92 -20.61 36.74
N PHE A 222 -46.42 -19.40 36.45
CA PHE A 222 -47.50 -18.80 37.23
C PHE A 222 -48.78 -19.64 37.22
N GLN A 223 -49.15 -20.19 36.06
CA GLN A 223 -50.28 -21.10 35.95
C GLN A 223 -50.04 -22.41 36.72
N GLN A 224 -48.82 -22.93 36.72
CA GLN A 224 -48.45 -24.12 37.49
C GLN A 224 -48.59 -23.89 38.99
N GLU A 225 -48.06 -22.79 39.50
CA GLU A 225 -48.23 -22.38 40.91
C GLU A 225 -49.71 -22.22 41.28
N SER A 226 -50.52 -21.64 40.38
CA SER A 226 -51.96 -21.48 40.60
C SER A 226 -52.70 -22.83 40.64
N ILE A 227 -52.32 -23.78 39.78
CA ILE A 227 -52.87 -25.14 39.77
C ILE A 227 -52.48 -25.88 41.06
N GLU A 228 -51.26 -25.72 41.54
CA GLU A 228 -50.79 -26.33 42.79
C GLU A 228 -51.59 -25.83 44.00
N LEU A 229 -51.83 -24.51 44.08
CA LEU A 229 -52.67 -23.93 45.14
C LEU A 229 -54.10 -24.48 45.09
N LEU A 230 -54.72 -24.51 43.91
CA LEU A 230 -56.08 -25.06 43.75
C LEU A 230 -56.15 -26.56 44.11
N ARG A 231 -55.09 -27.33 43.84
CA ARG A 231 -55.02 -28.74 44.25
C ARG A 231 -54.98 -28.87 45.77
N GLN A 232 -54.19 -28.04 46.45
CA GLN A 232 -54.13 -28.03 47.91
C GLN A 232 -55.49 -27.69 48.53
N GLU A 233 -56.15 -26.63 48.03
CA GLU A 233 -57.50 -26.26 48.49
C GLU A 233 -58.52 -27.38 48.25
N TYR A 234 -58.42 -28.08 47.11
CA TYR A 234 -59.28 -29.23 46.83
C TYR A 234 -59.05 -30.39 47.80
N GLU A 235 -57.79 -30.73 48.09
CA GLU A 235 -57.42 -31.79 49.05
C GLU A 235 -57.92 -31.45 50.47
N GLU A 236 -57.81 -30.19 50.90
CA GLU A 236 -58.34 -29.73 52.18
C GLU A 236 -59.87 -29.87 52.26
N LEU A 237 -60.58 -29.43 51.22
CA LEU A 237 -62.03 -29.55 51.11
C LEU A 237 -62.49 -31.01 51.10
N GLU A 238 -61.78 -31.88 50.37
CA GLU A 238 -62.04 -33.31 50.35
C GLU A 238 -61.86 -33.92 51.74
N GLY A 239 -60.78 -33.56 52.44
CA GLY A 239 -60.56 -33.92 53.84
C GLY A 239 -61.73 -33.54 54.74
N VAL A 240 -62.15 -32.27 54.69
CA VAL A 240 -63.32 -31.79 55.47
C VAL A 240 -64.59 -32.56 55.10
N MET A 241 -64.85 -32.80 53.82
CA MET A 241 -66.04 -33.55 53.37
C MET A 241 -66.06 -34.98 53.91
N THR A 242 -64.92 -35.68 53.91
CA THR A 242 -64.83 -37.03 54.48
C THR A 242 -65.12 -37.05 55.98
N THR A 243 -64.67 -36.03 56.73
CA THR A 243 -65.00 -35.92 58.15
C THR A 243 -66.49 -35.71 58.39
N TYR A 244 -67.14 -34.81 57.64
CA TYR A 244 -68.59 -34.62 57.70
C TYR A 244 -69.36 -35.89 57.34
N GLN A 245 -68.92 -36.64 56.33
CA GLN A 245 -69.52 -37.94 55.96
C GLN A 245 -69.43 -38.95 57.11
N GLN A 246 -68.27 -39.04 57.78
CA GLN A 246 -68.09 -39.92 58.95
C GLN A 246 -68.99 -39.51 60.12
N GLU A 247 -69.08 -38.21 60.42
CA GLU A 247 -69.96 -37.68 61.46
C GLU A 247 -71.44 -37.95 61.16
N TYR A 248 -71.85 -37.77 59.91
CA TYR A 248 -73.21 -38.05 59.46
C TYR A 248 -73.58 -39.52 59.68
N GLU A 249 -72.72 -40.46 59.24
CA GLU A 249 -72.96 -41.90 59.45
C GLU A 249 -72.96 -42.26 60.95
N ARG A 250 -72.10 -41.64 61.77
CA ARG A 250 -72.13 -41.81 63.23
C ARG A 250 -73.45 -41.34 63.84
N LEU A 251 -73.91 -40.14 63.50
CA LEU A 251 -75.19 -39.59 63.99
C LEU A 251 -76.37 -40.44 63.53
N LYS A 252 -76.35 -40.92 62.28
CA LYS A 252 -77.35 -41.85 61.74
C LYS A 252 -77.41 -43.15 62.55
N GLN A 253 -76.26 -43.75 62.86
CA GLN A 253 -76.20 -44.93 63.73
C GLN A 253 -76.71 -44.66 65.15
N GLN A 254 -76.47 -43.46 65.69
CA GLN A 254 -77.05 -43.08 66.99
C GLN A 254 -78.57 -42.93 66.91
N SER A 255 -79.08 -42.30 65.85
CA SER A 255 -80.51 -42.14 65.62
C SER A 255 -81.21 -43.50 65.51
N THR A 256 -80.64 -44.46 64.79
CA THR A 256 -81.22 -45.81 64.69
C THR A 256 -81.25 -46.51 66.05
N ARG A 257 -80.16 -46.42 66.84
CA ARG A 257 -80.14 -46.95 68.21
C ARG A 257 -81.18 -46.31 69.12
N ILE A 258 -81.37 -45.00 69.04
CA ILE A 258 -82.41 -44.29 69.82
C ILE A 258 -83.81 -44.76 69.41
N GLN A 259 -84.06 -44.97 68.11
CA GLN A 259 -85.32 -45.52 67.63
C GLN A 259 -85.58 -46.92 68.17
N GLU A 260 -84.60 -47.82 68.10
CA GLU A 260 -84.66 -49.18 68.65
C GLU A 260 -84.93 -49.17 70.17
N TRP A 261 -84.22 -48.32 70.91
CA TRP A 261 -84.46 -48.12 72.35
C TRP A 261 -85.88 -47.62 72.62
N GLY A 262 -86.36 -46.66 71.85
CA GLY A 262 -87.72 -46.14 71.96
C GLY A 262 -88.81 -47.16 71.62
N GLU A 263 -88.56 -48.06 70.68
CA GLU A 263 -89.45 -49.19 70.37
C GLU A 263 -89.43 -50.24 71.48
N SER A 264 -88.26 -50.64 71.95
CA SER A 264 -88.10 -51.58 73.07
C SER A 264 -88.79 -51.05 74.34
N TYR A 265 -88.60 -49.77 74.67
CA TYR A 265 -89.25 -49.15 75.82
C TYR A 265 -90.77 -49.11 75.68
N ARG A 266 -91.30 -48.83 74.48
CA ARG A 266 -92.74 -48.91 74.19
C ARG A 266 -93.28 -50.33 74.35
N GLN A 267 -92.58 -51.34 73.86
CA GLN A 267 -92.94 -52.74 74.03
C GLN A 267 -92.98 -53.13 75.51
N ALA A 268 -91.92 -52.85 76.26
CA ALA A 268 -91.84 -53.12 77.70
C ALA A 268 -92.95 -52.42 78.49
N TYR A 269 -93.24 -51.16 78.16
CA TYR A 269 -94.35 -50.42 78.75
C TYR A 269 -95.71 -51.08 78.46
N THR A 270 -95.93 -51.52 77.22
CA THR A 270 -97.17 -52.18 76.77
C THR A 270 -97.34 -53.52 77.47
N GLU A 271 -96.27 -54.30 77.60
CA GLU A 271 -96.27 -55.59 78.30
C GLU A 271 -96.58 -55.42 79.79
N LYS A 272 -95.97 -54.42 80.44
CA LYS A 272 -96.30 -54.07 81.84
C LYS A 272 -97.74 -53.59 82.00
N TYR A 273 -98.23 -52.78 81.07
CA TYR A 273 -99.62 -52.33 81.05
C TYR A 273 -100.58 -53.53 80.92
N ASN A 274 -100.32 -54.45 79.98
CA ASN A 274 -101.12 -55.66 79.80
C ASN A 274 -101.05 -56.60 81.01
N GLN A 275 -99.87 -56.75 81.65
CA GLN A 275 -99.72 -57.49 82.91
C GLN A 275 -100.59 -56.88 84.03
N MET A 276 -100.55 -55.55 84.16
CA MET A 276 -101.37 -54.83 85.13
C MET A 276 -102.86 -55.01 84.84
N ASP A 277 -103.28 -54.88 83.58
CA ASP A 277 -104.68 -55.08 83.17
C ASP A 277 -105.15 -56.52 83.41
N TYR A 278 -104.29 -57.51 83.16
CA TYR A 278 -104.55 -58.91 83.49
C TYR A 278 -104.70 -59.16 84.99
N LEU A 279 -103.85 -58.56 85.83
CA LEU A 279 -103.98 -58.63 87.29
C LEU A 279 -105.29 -57.98 87.76
N VAL A 280 -105.66 -56.83 87.19
CA VAL A 280 -106.95 -56.18 87.47
C VAL A 280 -108.12 -57.08 87.07
N TRP A 281 -108.03 -57.75 85.92
CA TRP A 281 -109.02 -58.73 85.48
C TRP A 281 -109.12 -59.93 86.44
N GLN A 282 -107.99 -60.52 86.85
CA GLN A 282 -107.96 -61.59 87.85
C GLN A 282 -108.58 -61.18 89.18
N MET A 283 -108.28 -59.97 89.67
CA MET A 283 -108.89 -59.43 90.88
C MET A 283 -110.42 -59.30 90.75
N ARG A 284 -110.92 -58.88 89.57
CA ARG A 284 -112.37 -58.84 89.28
C ARG A 284 -112.99 -60.24 89.24
N GLU A 285 -112.29 -61.21 88.65
CA GLU A 285 -112.78 -62.59 88.53
C GLU A 285 -112.81 -63.32 89.88
N VAL A 286 -111.80 -63.14 90.74
CA VAL A 286 -111.81 -63.62 92.13
C VAL A 286 -112.96 -62.97 92.91
N ALA A 287 -113.18 -61.67 92.74
CA ALA A 287 -114.30 -60.97 93.36
C ALA A 287 -115.66 -61.45 92.85
N TYR A 288 -115.76 -61.90 91.60
CA TYR A 288 -116.97 -62.48 91.02
C TYR A 288 -117.23 -63.90 91.54
N LYS A 289 -116.21 -64.78 91.56
CA LYS A 289 -116.32 -66.14 92.13
C LYS A 289 -116.61 -66.15 93.62
N ALA A 290 -116.07 -65.20 94.37
CA ALA A 290 -116.40 -65.01 95.79
C ALA A 290 -117.87 -64.61 96.02
N ARG A 291 -118.55 -64.05 95.01
CA ARG A 291 -119.98 -63.74 95.05
C ARG A 291 -120.89 -64.87 94.58
N SER A 292 -120.38 -65.86 93.86
CA SER A 292 -121.18 -67.00 93.35
C SER A 292 -121.08 -68.27 94.20
N MET A 293 -120.29 -68.25 95.28
CA MET A 293 -120.20 -69.33 96.29
C MET A 293 -120.89 -68.97 97.61
N ALA A 294 -121.64 -67.86 97.65
CA ALA A 294 -122.54 -67.44 98.71
C ALA A 294 -123.98 -67.51 98.20
#